data_AF-A0AAP0Q9S8-F1
#
_entry.id   AF-A0AAP0Q9S8-F1
#
_cell.length_a   1.000
_cell.length_b   1.000
_cell.length_c   1.000
_cell.angle_alpha   90.00
_cell.angle_beta   90.00
_cell.angle_gamma   90.00
#
_symmetry.space_group_name_H-M   'P 1'
#
loop_
_entity.id
_entity.type
_entity.pdbx_description
1 polymer ?
#
loop_
_entity_poly.entity_id
_entity_poly.type
_entity_poly.pdbx_seq_one_letter_code
_entity_poly.pdbx_strand_id
1 'polypeptide(L)' 'MADDSLIETTSPQSKRVSRAQGVYGSACQHQLAIIMSMSFVFIDDLNNGSCISLLGNNRSTVPVR' A
#
# COMPACT_ATOMS: atom_id res chain seq x y z
N MET A 1 -5.47 -10.19 4.51
CA MET A 1 -4.00 -10.01 4.63
C MET A 1 -3.47 -9.78 3.24
N ALA A 2 -2.55 -8.83 3.06
CA ALA A 2 -1.99 -8.44 1.77
C ALA A 2 -0.46 -8.45 1.84
N ASP A 3 0.16 -8.70 0.69
CA ASP A 3 1.62 -8.68 0.48
C ASP A 3 1.91 -8.29 -0.97
N ASP A 4 1.57 -7.05 -1.31
CA ASP A 4 1.49 -6.56 -2.69
C ASP A 4 2.82 -5.96 -3.15
N SER A 5 3.20 -6.22 -4.41
CA SER A 5 4.43 -5.70 -5.00
C SER A 5 4.29 -4.23 -5.37
N LEU A 6 5.29 -3.41 -5.01
CA LEU A 6 5.41 -2.02 -5.45
C LEU A 6 6.54 -1.89 -6.46
N ILE A 7 6.17 -1.38 -7.63
CA ILE A 7 7.03 -1.23 -8.80
C ILE A 7 7.19 0.26 -9.14
N GLU A 8 8.30 0.64 -9.76
CA GLU A 8 8.63 2.05 -10.01
C GLU A 8 7.64 2.77 -10.93
N THR A 9 6.99 2.03 -11.83
CA THR A 9 6.07 2.57 -12.81
C THR A 9 4.83 1.70 -12.93
N THR A 10 3.85 2.10 -13.74
CA THR A 10 2.67 1.27 -14.03
C THR A 10 2.97 0.06 -14.92
N SER A 11 4.18 -0.03 -15.49
CA SER A 11 4.59 -1.18 -16.30
C SER A 11 4.86 -2.41 -15.43
N PRO A 12 4.18 -3.54 -15.63
CA PRO A 12 4.38 -4.76 -14.81
C PRO A 12 5.80 -5.31 -14.81
N GLN A 13 6.59 -4.99 -15.84
CA GLN A 13 7.99 -5.40 -15.97
C GLN A 13 8.96 -4.43 -15.30
N SER A 14 8.48 -3.31 -14.76
CA SER A 14 9.35 -2.34 -14.10
C SER A 14 9.91 -2.89 -12.78
N LYS A 15 11.02 -2.29 -12.36
CA LYS A 15 11.76 -2.71 -11.19
C LYS A 15 10.85 -2.66 -9.95
N ARG A 16 10.90 -3.74 -9.16
CA ARG A 16 10.25 -3.79 -7.84
C ARG A 16 11.12 -3.08 -6.82
N VAL A 17 10.53 -2.15 -6.08
CA VAL A 17 11.23 -1.31 -5.09
C VAL A 17 10.80 -1.57 -3.65
N SER A 18 9.60 -2.11 -3.44
CA SER A 18 9.04 -2.33 -2.11
C SER A 18 7.92 -3.38 -2.12
N ARG A 19 7.44 -3.74 -0.92
CA ARG A 19 6.25 -4.57 -0.72
C ARG A 19 5.32 -3.90 0.29
N ALA A 20 4.02 -3.87 -0.01
CA ALA A 20 2.98 -3.43 0.92
C ALA A 20 2.42 -4.64 1.69
N GLN A 21 2.78 -4.75 2.96
CA GLN A 21 2.48 -5.90 3.81
C GLN A 21 1.56 -5.51 4.96
N GLY A 22 0.48 -6.27 5.17
CA GLY A 22 -0.41 -6.03 6.31
C GLY A 22 -1.87 -6.41 6.06
N VAL A 23 -2.79 -5.58 6.55
CA VAL A 23 -4.23 -5.84 6.47
C VAL A 23 -5.00 -4.60 6.04
N TYR A 24 -6.06 -4.86 5.27
CA TYR A 24 -7.11 -3.89 5.02
C TYR A 24 -8.48 -4.53 5.30
N GLY A 25 -9.48 -3.71 5.60
CA GLY A 25 -10.84 -4.17 5.87
C GLY A 25 -11.87 -3.08 5.62
N SER A 26 -13.15 -3.46 5.49
CA SER A 26 -14.25 -2.50 5.33
C SER A 26 -14.33 -1.56 6.53
N ALA A 27 -14.41 -0.25 6.26
CA ALA A 27 -14.44 0.79 7.27
C ALA A 27 -15.68 1.69 7.18
N CYS A 28 -16.62 1.41 6.26
CA CYS A 28 -17.87 2.15 6.12
C CYS A 28 -19.02 1.22 5.70
N GLN A 29 -20.21 1.45 6.26
CA GLN A 29 -21.40 0.65 5.96
C GLN A 29 -22.15 1.13 4.70
N HIS A 30 -22.05 2.42 4.38
CA HIS A 30 -22.87 3.05 3.35
C HIS A 30 -22.11 3.37 2.06
N GLN A 31 -20.77 3.33 2.10
CA GLN A 31 -19.90 3.66 0.96
C GLN A 31 -18.65 2.77 0.99
N LEU A 32 -17.98 2.61 -0.15
CA LEU A 32 -16.75 1.84 -0.20
C LEU A 32 -15.59 2.64 0.41
N ALA A 33 -15.23 2.30 1.64
CA ALA A 33 -14.03 2.77 2.31
C ALA A 33 -13.34 1.61 3.01
N ILE A 34 -12.01 1.62 3.02
CA ILE A 34 -11.21 0.61 3.69
C ILE A 34 -10.29 1.25 4.71
N ILE A 35 -10.15 0.61 5.88
CA ILE A 35 -9.05 0.92 6.80
C ILE A 35 -7.85 0.10 6.36
N MET A 36 -6.67 0.73 6.30
CA MET A 36 -5.41 0.10 5.93
C MET A 36 -4.45 0.21 7.10
N SER A 37 -3.90 -0.94 7.52
CA SER A 37 -2.76 -1.03 8.42
C SER A 37 -1.67 -1.78 7.67
N MET A 38 -0.73 -1.03 7.10
CA MET A 38 0.26 -1.53 6.15
C MET A 38 1.67 -1.08 6.49
N SER A 39 2.63 -1.94 6.19
CA SER A 39 4.06 -1.69 6.22
C SER A 39 4.61 -1.77 4.80
N PHE A 40 5.22 -0.69 4.34
CA PHE A 40 5.90 -0.59 3.05
C PHE A 40 7.37 -0.94 3.25
N VAL A 41 7.74 -2.20 3.02
CA VAL A 41 9.09 -2.74 3.26
C VAL A 41 9.93 -2.54 2.00
N PHE A 42 10.86 -1.60 2.05
CA PHE A 42 11.71 -1.26 0.92
C PHE A 42 12.82 -2.29 0.74
N ILE A 43 13.05 -2.65 -0.52
CA ILE A 43 14.05 -3.65 -0.91
C ILE A 43 15.10 -3.07 -1.85
N ASP A 44 15.01 -1.77 -2.14
CA ASP A 44 15.88 -1.09 -3.09
C ASP A 44 17.07 -0.41 -2.42
N ASP A 45 18.23 -0.47 -3.08
CA ASP A 45 19.59 -0.12 -2.64
C ASP A 45 19.65 0.76 -1.38
N LEU A 46 19.40 2.06 -1.53
CA LEU A 46 19.62 3.06 -0.48
C LEU A 46 18.74 2.83 0.77
N ASN A 47 17.56 2.25 0.59
CA ASN A 47 16.53 2.11 1.63
C ASN A 47 16.27 0.64 1.98
N ASN A 48 17.10 -0.28 1.52
CA ASN A 48 16.87 -1.72 1.70
C ASN A 48 16.76 -2.07 3.20
N GLY A 49 15.67 -2.73 3.57
CA GLY A 49 15.36 -3.13 4.95
C GLY A 49 14.67 -2.05 5.78
N SER A 50 14.56 -0.82 5.29
CA SER A 50 13.75 0.22 5.92
C SER A 50 12.26 0.02 5.64
N CYS A 51 11.40 0.65 6.45
CA CYS A 51 9.96 0.53 6.31
C CYS A 51 9.24 1.84 6.64
N ILE A 52 8.20 2.15 5.89
CA ILE A 52 7.19 3.16 6.25
C ILE A 52 5.93 2.43 6.70
N SER A 53 5.39 2.79 7.86
CA SER A 53 4.11 2.24 8.33
C SER A 53 2.98 3.25 8.08
N LEU A 54 1.86 2.75 7.60
CA LEU A 54 0.64 3.49 7.32
C LEU A 54 -0.51 2.90 8.12
N LEU A 55 -1.16 3.75 8.91
CA LEU A 55 -2.50 3.48 9.42
C LEU A 55 -3.40 4.60 8.91
N GLY A 56 -4.43 4.25 8.14
CA GLY A 56 -5.28 5.26 7.54
C GLY A 56 -6.59 4.72 6.99
N ASN A 57 -7.55 5.63 6.85
CA ASN A 57 -8.81 5.38 6.14
C ASN A 57 -8.65 5.79 4.67
N ASN A 58 -8.93 4.87 3.76
CA ASN A 58 -8.91 5.07 2.32
C ASN A 58 -10.34 5.01 1.78
N ARG A 59 -10.85 6.17 1.35
CA ARG A 59 -12.14 6.29 0.66
C ARG A 59 -11.95 5.96 -0.83
N SER A 60 -11.83 4.68 -1.15
CA SER A 60 -11.35 4.19 -2.46
C SER A 60 -12.13 4.70 -3.69
N THR A 61 -13.39 5.11 -3.53
CA THR A 61 -14.24 5.63 -4.63
C THR A 61 -14.31 7.15 -4.69
N VAL A 62 -13.69 7.85 -3.74
CA VAL A 62 -13.67 9.32 -3.71
C VAL A 62 -12.41 9.81 -4.42
N PRO A 63 -12.51 10.77 -5.35
CA PRO A 63 -11.34 11.34 -6.01
C PRO A 63 -10.34 11.90 -4.99
N VAL A 64 -9.07 11.55 -5.19
CA VAL A 64 -7.96 12.14 -4.43
C VAL A 64 -7.86 13.62 -4.83
N ARG A 65 -7.68 14.50 -3.83
CA ARG A 65 -7.49 15.95 -4.02
C ARG A 65 -6.02 16.29 -4.12
#